data_AF-A0A1N7NUJ2-F1
#
_entry.id   AF-A0A1N7NUJ2-F1
#
_cell.length_a   1.000
_cell.length_b   1.000
_cell.length_c   1.000
_cell.angle_alpha   90.00
_cell.angle_beta   90.00
_cell.angle_gamma   90.00
#
_symmetry.space_group_name_H-M   'P 1'
#
loop_
_entity.id
_entity.type
_entity.pdbx_description
1 polymer ?
#
loop_
_entity_poly.entity_id
_entity_poly.type
_entity_poly.pdbx_seq_one_letter_code
_entity_poly.pdbx_strand_id
1 'polypeptide(L)'
;MAFGSEDLLRLYERGKDGGPLERARLLGKAALGDRAEEAPIGDLDRAVWALRGTLLDTAAEATTTCPGCGTRLEFEIPRAFGLPERRAVSEVTVTHAGRDIAVRLPTLRHVTRAGLDLVALAPEAPWDDPAFRAAAEARIEEADPALAMTLGFRCEACGAQATPAFDALAFVWGEFEAAARRVVADVVALARGYGWREADILAMSALRRGLYLEALER
;
A
#
# COMPACT_ATOMS: atom_id res chain seq x y z
N MET A 1 2.95 6.12 19.66
CA MET A 1 3.41 4.74 19.97
C MET A 1 4.26 4.30 18.80
N ALA A 2 5.44 3.72 19.05
CA ALA A 2 6.26 3.15 17.99
C ALA A 2 5.64 1.82 17.56
N PHE A 3 5.38 1.65 16.27
CA PHE A 3 4.81 0.42 15.71
C PHE A 3 5.91 -0.65 15.70
N GLY A 4 5.72 -1.73 16.48
CA GLY A 4 6.71 -2.77 16.72
C GLY A 4 6.37 -4.13 16.08
N SER A 5 7.17 -5.15 16.41
CA SER A 5 6.94 -6.52 15.89
C SER A 5 5.60 -7.11 16.33
N GLU A 6 5.14 -6.82 17.55
CA GLU A 6 3.82 -7.26 18.01
C GLU A 6 2.68 -6.56 17.25
N ASP A 7 2.81 -5.25 16.95
CA ASP A 7 1.83 -4.51 16.16
C ASP A 7 1.76 -5.06 14.72
N LEU A 8 2.92 -5.39 14.13
CA LEU A 8 3.02 -6.03 12.82
C LEU A 8 2.29 -7.38 12.79
N LEU A 9 2.53 -8.24 13.79
CA LEU A 9 1.86 -9.54 13.89
C LEU A 9 0.35 -9.38 14.05
N ARG A 10 -0.11 -8.50 14.96
CA ARG A 10 -1.54 -8.22 15.15
C ARG A 10 -2.20 -7.68 13.88
N LEU A 11 -1.49 -6.82 13.14
CA LEU A 11 -1.99 -6.28 11.86
C LEU A 11 -2.11 -7.40 10.82
N TYR A 12 -1.09 -8.25 10.69
CA TYR A 12 -1.10 -9.39 9.78
C TYR A 12 -2.23 -10.38 10.12
N GLU A 13 -2.37 -10.77 11.39
CA GLU A 13 -3.42 -11.67 11.87
C GLU A 13 -4.82 -11.18 11.51
N ARG A 14 -5.08 -9.88 11.71
CA ARG A 14 -6.39 -9.28 11.42
C ARG A 14 -6.70 -9.19 9.93
N GLY A 15 -5.69 -9.09 9.07
CA GLY A 15 -5.87 -8.88 7.63
C GLY A 15 -5.57 -10.10 6.75
N LYS A 16 -5.02 -11.19 7.30
CA LYS A 16 -4.61 -12.38 6.52
C LYS A 16 -5.76 -12.94 5.68
N ASP A 17 -6.95 -13.07 6.28
CA ASP A 17 -8.14 -13.61 5.63
C ASP A 17 -9.04 -12.50 5.02
N GLY A 18 -8.62 -11.23 5.16
CA GLY A 18 -9.33 -10.07 4.62
C GLY A 18 -9.03 -9.83 3.14
N GLY A 19 -9.97 -9.19 2.44
CA GLY A 19 -9.77 -8.72 1.08
C GLY A 19 -8.94 -7.43 1.03
N PRO A 20 -8.70 -6.89 -0.20
CA PRO A 20 -7.92 -5.67 -0.38
C PRO A 20 -8.45 -4.48 0.42
N LEU A 21 -9.78 -4.31 0.48
CA LEU A 21 -10.40 -3.20 1.22
C LEU A 21 -10.21 -3.32 2.74
N GLU A 22 -10.36 -4.52 3.31
CA GLU A 22 -10.09 -4.73 4.74
C GLU A 22 -8.61 -4.45 5.08
N ARG A 23 -7.68 -4.86 4.22
CA ARG A 23 -6.25 -4.60 4.38
C ARG A 23 -5.91 -3.10 4.25
N ALA A 24 -6.52 -2.42 3.29
CA ALA A 24 -6.40 -0.96 3.13
C ALA A 24 -6.87 -0.21 4.39
N ARG A 25 -7.99 -0.63 4.99
CA ARG A 25 -8.47 -0.07 6.27
C ARG A 25 -7.50 -0.32 7.42
N LEU A 26 -6.91 -1.52 7.51
CA LEU A 26 -5.94 -1.86 8.56
C LEU A 26 -4.66 -1.04 8.45
N LEU A 27 -4.05 -1.00 7.26
CA LEU A 27 -2.85 -0.20 7.00
C LEU A 27 -3.14 1.29 7.17
N GLY A 28 -4.28 1.75 6.65
CA GLY A 28 -4.78 3.11 6.81
C GLY A 28 -4.90 3.52 8.26
N LYS A 29 -5.54 2.68 9.09
CA LYS A 29 -5.67 2.93 10.53
C LYS A 29 -4.32 2.96 11.24
N ALA A 30 -3.37 2.11 10.84
CA ALA A 30 -2.02 2.13 11.38
C ALA A 30 -1.26 3.42 11.02
N ALA A 31 -1.48 3.96 9.82
CA ALA A 31 -0.78 5.16 9.33
C ALA A 31 -1.45 6.48 9.78
N LEU A 32 -2.78 6.56 9.77
CA LEU A 32 -3.54 7.81 9.96
C LEU A 32 -4.51 7.78 11.16
N GLY A 33 -4.62 6.66 11.86
CA GLY A 33 -5.63 6.48 12.91
C GLY A 33 -7.05 6.56 12.35
N ASP A 34 -7.97 7.17 13.11
CA ASP A 34 -9.39 7.25 12.73
C ASP A 34 -9.64 8.13 11.49
N ARG A 35 -8.67 8.97 11.11
CA ARG A 35 -8.74 9.80 9.90
C ARG A 35 -8.67 8.99 8.60
N ALA A 36 -8.29 7.71 8.66
CA ALA A 36 -8.10 6.87 7.48
C ALA A 36 -9.36 6.73 6.60
N GLU A 37 -10.55 6.70 7.20
CA GLU A 37 -11.82 6.56 6.46
C GLU A 37 -12.18 7.84 5.67
N GLU A 38 -11.68 8.99 6.11
CA GLU A 38 -12.03 10.31 5.56
C GLU A 38 -10.95 10.87 4.63
N ALA A 39 -9.72 10.34 4.72
CA ALA A 39 -8.64 10.74 3.83
C ALA A 39 -8.95 10.33 2.38
N PRO A 40 -8.64 11.21 1.39
CA PRO A 40 -8.57 10.79 0.00
C PRO A 40 -7.68 9.55 -0.16
N ILE A 41 -8.04 8.62 -1.04
CA ILE A 41 -7.31 7.36 -1.21
C ILE A 41 -5.81 7.61 -1.50
N GLY A 42 -5.45 8.60 -2.32
CA GLY A 42 -4.03 8.89 -2.55
C GLY A 42 -3.31 9.42 -1.29
N ASP A 43 -4.00 10.11 -0.37
CA ASP A 43 -3.43 10.52 0.92
C ASP A 43 -3.23 9.32 1.85
N LEU A 44 -4.16 8.37 1.81
CA LEU A 44 -4.04 7.08 2.49
C LEU A 44 -2.81 6.33 1.99
N ASP A 45 -2.66 6.20 0.66
CA ASP A 45 -1.54 5.50 0.02
C ASP A 45 -0.21 6.16 0.40
N ARG A 46 -0.13 7.50 0.34
CA ARG A 46 1.05 8.27 0.76
C ARG A 46 1.40 8.03 2.23
N ALA A 47 0.41 8.02 3.11
CA ALA A 47 0.63 7.81 4.54
C ALA A 47 1.09 6.38 4.84
N VAL A 48 0.52 5.37 4.19
CA VAL A 48 0.92 3.97 4.32
C VAL A 48 2.33 3.76 3.75
N TRP A 49 2.65 4.38 2.62
CA TRP A 49 4.01 4.37 2.06
C TRP A 49 5.04 5.00 3.00
N ALA A 50 4.69 6.12 3.63
CA ALA A 50 5.55 6.75 4.63
C ALA A 50 5.74 5.86 5.88
N LEU A 51 4.68 5.20 6.35
CA LEU A 51 4.75 4.22 7.45
C LEU A 51 5.66 3.04 7.09
N ARG A 52 5.62 2.57 5.84
CA ARG A 52 6.54 1.54 5.35
C ARG A 52 8.00 1.97 5.48
N GLY A 53 8.31 3.22 5.14
CA GLY A 53 9.66 3.80 5.26
C GLY A 53 10.19 3.85 6.69
N THR A 54 9.33 4.08 7.69
CA THR A 54 9.74 4.11 9.10
C THR A 54 9.94 2.72 9.70
N LEU A 55 9.24 1.71 9.19
CA LEU A 55 9.23 0.36 9.77
C LEU A 55 10.28 -0.56 9.22
N LEU A 56 10.46 -0.55 7.90
CA LEU A 56 11.34 -1.50 7.24
C LEU A 56 12.76 -0.98 7.09
N ASP A 57 12.98 0.32 7.29
CA ASP A 57 14.26 1.04 7.22
C ASP A 57 15.24 0.39 6.22
N THR A 58 14.75 0.12 5.00
CA THR A 58 15.46 -0.50 3.89
C THR A 58 14.85 0.02 2.59
N ALA A 59 15.54 -0.14 1.46
CA ALA A 59 14.89 0.04 0.17
C ALA A 59 13.81 -1.05 -0.05
N ALA A 60 12.88 -0.82 -0.97
CA ALA A 60 11.83 -1.79 -1.22
C ALA A 60 12.26 -2.76 -2.33
N GLU A 61 12.41 -4.02 -1.97
CA GLU A 61 12.65 -5.08 -2.95
C GLU A 61 11.32 -5.42 -3.63
N ALA A 62 11.26 -5.21 -4.94
CA ALA A 62 10.08 -5.45 -5.74
C ALA A 62 10.39 -6.49 -6.81
N THR A 63 9.40 -7.35 -7.08
CA THR A 63 9.52 -8.35 -8.14
C THR A 63 8.30 -8.32 -9.04
N THR A 64 8.52 -8.51 -10.33
CA THR A 64 7.44 -8.61 -11.32
C THR A 64 7.76 -9.67 -12.36
N THR A 65 6.79 -10.04 -13.20
CA THR A 65 6.99 -10.97 -14.31
C THR A 65 6.97 -10.21 -15.62
N CYS A 66 7.99 -10.42 -16.47
CA CYS A 66 8.03 -9.82 -17.79
C CYS A 66 6.89 -10.36 -18.66
N PRO A 67 6.01 -9.51 -19.24
CA PRO A 67 4.92 -9.98 -20.08
C PRO A 67 5.40 -10.54 -21.42
N GLY A 68 6.61 -10.20 -21.87
CA GLY A 68 7.17 -10.67 -23.14
C GLY A 68 7.77 -12.08 -23.08
N CYS A 69 8.48 -12.42 -21.99
CA CYS A 69 9.24 -13.67 -21.89
C CYS A 69 8.98 -14.47 -20.61
N GLY A 70 8.17 -13.98 -19.67
CA GLY A 70 7.86 -14.67 -18.41
C GLY A 70 8.99 -14.66 -17.37
N THR A 71 10.13 -14.03 -17.65
CA THR A 71 11.24 -13.93 -16.70
C THR A 71 10.83 -13.12 -15.47
N ARG A 72 11.15 -13.62 -14.27
CA ARG A 72 11.03 -12.87 -13.02
C ARG A 72 12.08 -11.77 -12.99
N LEU A 73 11.63 -10.54 -12.85
CA LEU A 73 12.46 -9.36 -12.72
C LEU A 73 12.47 -8.94 -11.26
N GLU A 74 13.63 -8.51 -10.79
CA GLU A 74 13.85 -8.01 -9.44
C GLU A 74 14.43 -6.60 -9.56
N PHE A 75 13.90 -5.67 -8.78
CA PHE A 75 14.32 -4.29 -8.79
C PHE A 75 14.14 -3.67 -7.41
N GLU A 76 14.91 -2.63 -7.16
CA GLU A 76 14.87 -1.87 -5.92
C GLU A 76 14.07 -0.59 -6.15
N ILE A 77 13.07 -0.34 -5.30
CA ILE A 77 12.42 0.96 -5.18
C ILE A 77 13.24 1.76 -4.15
N PRO A 78 13.94 2.83 -4.57
CA PRO A 78 14.82 3.57 -3.67
C PRO A 78 14.04 4.15 -2.50
N ARG A 79 14.69 4.28 -1.34
CA ARG A 79 14.09 4.92 -0.16
C ARG A 79 13.57 6.33 -0.40
N ALA A 80 14.23 7.08 -1.29
CA ALA A 80 13.84 8.43 -1.65
C ALA A 80 12.58 8.47 -2.54
N PHE A 81 12.08 7.32 -3.01
CA PHE A 81 10.84 7.25 -3.77
C PHE A 81 9.67 7.63 -2.88
N GLY A 82 9.01 8.72 -3.23
CA GLY A 82 7.72 9.13 -2.69
C GLY A 82 6.64 8.95 -3.74
N LEU A 83 5.42 8.66 -3.30
CA LEU A 83 4.27 8.70 -4.19
C LEU A 83 4.04 10.16 -4.64
N PRO A 84 3.56 10.40 -5.88
CA PRO A 84 3.29 11.74 -6.39
C PRO A 84 2.42 12.56 -5.44
N GLU A 85 2.71 13.86 -5.36
CA GLU A 85 1.88 14.80 -4.60
C GLU A 85 0.55 15.05 -5.31
N ARG A 86 -0.50 15.27 -4.52
CA ARG A 86 -1.80 15.70 -5.02
C ARG A 86 -1.96 17.21 -4.96
N ARG A 87 -2.92 17.73 -5.73
CA ARG A 87 -3.45 19.07 -5.52
C ARG A 87 -4.20 19.14 -4.19
N ALA A 88 -4.08 20.26 -3.48
CA ALA A 88 -4.74 20.51 -2.20
C ALA A 88 -6.27 20.78 -2.33
N VAL A 89 -6.98 19.88 -3.00
CA VAL A 89 -8.44 19.92 -3.23
C VAL A 89 -9.12 18.70 -2.62
N SER A 90 -10.42 18.79 -2.35
CA SER A 90 -11.27 17.67 -1.92
C SER A 90 -12.24 17.21 -3.01
N GLU A 91 -12.36 17.98 -4.08
CA GLU A 91 -13.22 17.73 -5.22
C GLU A 91 -12.62 18.34 -6.49
N VAL A 92 -13.09 17.84 -7.63
CA VAL A 92 -12.72 18.31 -8.96
C VAL A 92 -13.98 18.71 -9.72
N THR A 93 -13.85 19.67 -10.62
CA THR A 93 -14.96 20.10 -11.49
C THR A 93 -14.87 19.39 -12.83
N VAL A 94 -15.96 18.75 -13.24
CA VAL A 94 -16.11 18.09 -14.54
C VAL A 94 -17.17 18.83 -15.34
N THR A 95 -16.79 19.42 -16.46
CA THR A 95 -17.73 20.10 -17.36
C THR A 95 -18.34 19.08 -18.32
N HIS A 96 -19.67 18.95 -18.32
CA HIS A 96 -20.40 18.02 -19.18
C HIS A 96 -21.73 18.62 -19.63
N ALA A 97 -22.02 18.56 -20.93
CA ALA A 97 -23.20 19.17 -21.54
C ALA A 97 -23.42 20.65 -21.14
N GLY A 98 -22.34 21.41 -20.98
CA GLY A 98 -22.37 22.83 -20.59
C GLY A 98 -22.66 23.10 -19.10
N ARG A 99 -22.64 22.06 -18.25
CA ARG A 99 -22.78 22.17 -16.79
C ARG A 99 -21.49 21.76 -16.11
N ASP A 100 -21.15 22.47 -15.04
CA ASP A 100 -20.03 22.11 -14.17
C ASP A 100 -20.55 21.27 -13.01
N ILE A 101 -20.01 20.06 -12.88
CA ILE A 101 -20.40 19.07 -11.88
C ILE A 101 -19.21 18.86 -10.94
N ALA A 102 -19.42 19.08 -9.64
CA ALA A 102 -18.41 18.80 -8.62
C ALA A 102 -18.38 17.30 -8.31
N VAL A 103 -17.19 16.70 -8.39
CA VAL A 103 -16.94 15.28 -8.11
C VAL A 103 -15.91 15.19 -6.99
N ARG A 104 -16.29 14.55 -5.88
CA ARG A 104 -15.40 14.37 -4.71
C ARG A 104 -14.23 13.44 -5.05
N LEU A 105 -13.07 13.71 -4.44
CA LEU A 105 -12.00 12.71 -4.44
C LEU A 105 -12.43 11.48 -3.63
N PRO A 106 -12.12 10.27 -4.10
CA PRO A 106 -12.56 9.05 -3.44
C PRO A 106 -11.84 8.86 -2.10
N THR A 107 -12.55 8.30 -1.12
CA THR A 107 -12.05 7.92 0.21
C THR A 107 -12.47 6.47 0.48
N LEU A 108 -11.98 5.84 1.55
CA LEU A 108 -12.40 4.47 1.90
C LEU A 108 -13.90 4.33 2.18
N ARG A 109 -14.61 5.42 2.52
CA ARG A 109 -16.08 5.41 2.66
C ARG A 109 -16.81 5.20 1.33
N HIS A 110 -16.17 5.55 0.23
CA HIS A 110 -16.74 5.38 -1.12
C HIS A 110 -16.40 4.01 -1.71
N VAL A 111 -15.53 3.21 -1.07
CA VAL A 111 -15.14 1.89 -1.59
C VAL A 111 -15.98 0.78 -0.97
N THR A 112 -16.63 0.01 -1.83
CA THR A 112 -17.42 -1.16 -1.47
C THR A 112 -16.76 -2.43 -1.99
N ARG A 113 -17.33 -3.61 -1.66
CA ARG A 113 -16.88 -4.88 -2.26
C ARG A 113 -17.11 -4.96 -3.77
N ALA A 114 -18.05 -4.19 -4.30
CA ALA A 114 -18.35 -4.12 -5.73
C ALA A 114 -17.45 -3.10 -6.47
N GLY A 115 -16.60 -2.38 -5.74
CA GLY A 115 -15.76 -1.30 -6.27
C GLY A 115 -16.16 0.07 -5.71
N LEU A 116 -15.73 1.12 -6.40
CA LEU A 116 -15.98 2.51 -6.03
C LEU A 116 -17.45 2.87 -6.27
N ASP A 117 -18.12 3.37 -5.23
CA ASP A 117 -19.45 3.94 -5.29
C ASP A 117 -19.37 5.34 -5.93
N LEU A 118 -19.54 5.37 -7.26
CA LEU A 118 -19.48 6.60 -8.04
C LEU A 118 -20.59 7.59 -7.65
N VAL A 119 -21.78 7.08 -7.30
CA VAL A 119 -22.92 7.93 -6.92
C VAL A 119 -22.60 8.69 -5.64
N ALA A 120 -21.91 8.07 -4.69
CA ALA A 120 -21.45 8.76 -3.48
C ALA A 120 -20.44 9.90 -3.75
N LEU A 121 -19.70 9.85 -4.87
CA LEU A 121 -18.77 10.92 -5.25
C LEU A 121 -19.49 12.16 -5.79
N ALA A 122 -20.59 11.95 -6.52
CA ALA A 122 -21.46 12.99 -7.07
C ALA A 122 -22.85 12.42 -7.38
N PRO A 123 -23.86 12.62 -6.50
CA PRO A 123 -25.18 12.00 -6.67
C PRO A 123 -25.95 12.43 -7.92
N GLU A 124 -25.77 13.69 -8.34
CA GLU A 124 -26.48 14.29 -9.48
C GLU A 124 -25.76 14.10 -10.81
N ALA A 125 -24.66 13.34 -10.82
CA ALA A 125 -23.82 13.18 -12.00
C ALA A 125 -24.30 12.06 -12.93
N PRO A 126 -24.19 12.22 -14.26
CA PRO A 126 -24.61 11.20 -15.23
C PRO A 126 -23.54 10.11 -15.36
N TRP A 127 -23.40 9.28 -14.33
CA TRP A 127 -22.40 8.19 -14.30
C TRP A 127 -22.65 7.07 -15.31
N ASP A 128 -23.86 7.02 -15.87
CA ASP A 128 -24.25 6.14 -16.98
C ASP A 128 -23.68 6.62 -18.33
N ASP A 129 -23.32 7.91 -18.45
CA ASP A 129 -22.63 8.44 -19.62
C ASP A 129 -21.12 8.10 -19.56
N PRO A 130 -20.59 7.28 -20.51
CA PRO A 130 -19.18 6.92 -20.54
C PRO A 130 -18.24 8.12 -20.72
N ALA A 131 -18.67 9.18 -21.41
CA ALA A 131 -17.88 10.37 -21.63
C ALA A 131 -17.74 11.19 -20.33
N PHE A 132 -18.81 11.30 -19.54
CA PHE A 132 -18.72 11.90 -18.21
C PHE A 132 -17.82 11.08 -17.30
N ARG A 133 -17.99 9.76 -17.27
CA ARG A 133 -17.19 8.87 -16.43
C ARG A 133 -15.69 8.98 -16.73
N ALA A 134 -15.31 8.94 -18.02
CA ALA A 134 -13.92 9.09 -18.43
C ALA A 134 -13.35 10.48 -18.09
N ALA A 135 -14.16 11.54 -18.25
CA ALA A 135 -13.73 12.90 -17.87
C ALA A 135 -13.54 13.04 -16.35
N ALA A 136 -14.43 12.43 -15.55
CA ALA A 136 -14.30 12.42 -14.10
C ALA A 136 -13.05 11.66 -13.63
N GLU A 137 -12.80 10.48 -14.21
CA GLU A 137 -11.59 9.69 -13.94
C GLU A 137 -10.32 10.50 -14.24
N ALA A 138 -10.22 11.10 -15.43
CA ALA A 138 -9.08 11.92 -15.81
C ALA A 138 -8.87 13.13 -14.89
N ARG A 139 -9.95 13.80 -14.45
CA ARG A 139 -9.85 14.93 -13.53
C ARG A 139 -9.45 14.52 -12.12
N ILE A 140 -9.91 13.36 -11.64
CA ILE A 140 -9.51 12.78 -10.36
C ILE A 140 -8.02 12.41 -10.41
N GLU A 141 -7.57 11.75 -11.47
CA GLU A 141 -6.16 11.39 -11.68
C GLU A 141 -5.26 12.64 -11.77
N GLU A 142 -5.69 13.68 -12.51
CA GLU A 142 -4.95 14.94 -12.59
C GLU A 142 -4.83 15.63 -11.21
N ALA A 143 -5.87 15.50 -10.38
CA ALA A 143 -5.86 16.05 -9.03
C ALA A 143 -5.03 15.22 -8.06
N ASP A 144 -5.00 13.89 -8.21
CA ASP A 144 -4.19 12.98 -7.41
C ASP A 144 -3.54 11.88 -8.27
N PRO A 145 -2.34 12.15 -8.81
CA PRO A 145 -1.65 11.21 -9.71
C PRO A 145 -1.24 9.90 -9.04
N ALA A 146 -1.26 9.83 -7.70
CA ALA A 146 -0.97 8.58 -6.99
C ALA A 146 -2.03 7.50 -7.23
N LEU A 147 -3.27 7.89 -7.59
CA LEU A 147 -4.37 6.96 -7.84
C LEU A 147 -4.21 6.12 -9.11
N ALA A 148 -3.41 6.57 -10.07
CA ALA A 148 -3.14 5.89 -11.34
C ALA A 148 -1.64 5.63 -11.53
N MET A 149 -0.94 5.32 -10.43
CA MET A 149 0.51 5.14 -10.47
C MET A 149 0.92 3.96 -11.36
N THR A 150 2.02 4.14 -12.09
CA THR A 150 2.63 3.09 -12.89
C THR A 150 4.14 3.06 -12.67
N LEU A 151 4.75 1.88 -12.77
CA LEU A 151 6.20 1.72 -12.68
C LEU A 151 6.73 1.08 -13.96
N GLY A 152 7.47 1.86 -14.74
CA GLY A 152 8.10 1.42 -15.97
C GLY A 152 9.31 0.51 -15.70
N PHE A 153 9.44 -0.56 -16.49
CA PHE A 153 10.63 -1.39 -16.51
C PHE A 153 11.03 -1.78 -17.93
N ARG A 154 12.30 -2.16 -18.10
CA ARG A 154 12.85 -2.78 -19.31
C ARG A 154 13.43 -4.15 -18.94
N CYS A 155 12.98 -5.19 -19.62
CA CYS A 155 13.48 -6.54 -19.41
C CYS A 155 14.86 -6.71 -20.06
N GLU A 156 15.85 -7.12 -19.29
CA GLU A 156 17.21 -7.36 -19.81
C GLU A 156 17.30 -8.62 -20.69
N ALA A 157 16.41 -9.61 -20.47
CA ALA A 157 16.42 -10.86 -21.22
C ALA A 157 15.87 -10.73 -22.65
N CYS A 158 14.79 -9.97 -22.85
CA CYS A 158 14.11 -9.86 -24.15
C CYS A 158 13.98 -8.43 -24.69
N GLY A 159 14.39 -7.41 -23.93
CA GLY A 159 14.31 -6.00 -24.32
C GLY A 159 12.90 -5.40 -24.25
N ALA A 160 11.88 -6.17 -23.89
CA ALA A 160 10.50 -5.68 -23.74
C ALA A 160 10.42 -4.57 -22.69
N GLN A 161 9.58 -3.57 -22.96
CA GLN A 161 9.29 -2.46 -22.05
C GLN A 161 7.82 -2.54 -21.65
N ALA A 162 7.54 -2.29 -20.38
CA ALA A 162 6.18 -2.24 -19.87
C ALA A 162 6.08 -1.23 -18.74
N THR A 163 4.88 -0.67 -18.56
CA THR A 163 4.58 0.29 -17.50
C THR A 163 3.32 -0.15 -16.76
N PRO A 164 3.37 -1.27 -16.02
CA PRO A 164 2.22 -1.77 -15.27
C PRO A 164 1.75 -0.77 -14.21
N ALA A 165 0.47 -0.87 -13.85
CA ALA A 165 -0.08 -0.21 -12.67
C ALA A 165 0.65 -0.67 -11.40
N PHE A 166 0.84 0.26 -10.47
CA PHE A 166 1.46 0.02 -9.19
C PHE A 166 0.49 0.35 -8.06
N ASP A 167 0.09 -0.68 -7.32
CA ASP A 167 -0.74 -0.55 -6.12
C ASP A 167 0.17 -0.51 -4.89
N ALA A 168 0.36 0.70 -4.35
CA ALA A 168 1.22 0.93 -3.20
C ALA A 168 0.72 0.19 -1.94
N LEU A 169 -0.60 0.10 -1.72
CA LEU A 169 -1.16 -0.58 -0.55
C LEU A 169 -0.98 -2.09 -0.64
N ALA A 170 -1.25 -2.68 -1.81
CA ALA A 170 -1.03 -4.10 -2.03
C ALA A 170 0.45 -4.48 -1.90
N PHE A 171 1.34 -3.61 -2.41
CA PHE A 171 2.78 -3.78 -2.26
C PHE A 171 3.21 -3.74 -0.78
N VAL A 172 2.82 -2.70 -0.04
CA VAL A 172 3.15 -2.56 1.39
C VAL A 172 2.56 -3.71 2.22
N TRP A 173 1.33 -4.17 1.91
CA TRP A 173 0.75 -5.34 2.55
C TRP A 173 1.62 -6.58 2.36
N GLY A 174 2.10 -6.83 1.13
CA GLY A 174 2.99 -7.95 0.82
C GLY A 174 4.31 -7.88 1.61
N GLU A 175 4.90 -6.69 1.73
CA GLU A 175 6.10 -6.49 2.56
C GLU A 175 5.82 -6.77 4.05
N PHE A 176 4.68 -6.33 4.57
CA PHE A 176 4.30 -6.52 5.97
C PHE A 176 4.02 -8.00 6.26
N GLU A 177 3.38 -8.72 5.34
CA GLU A 177 3.18 -10.16 5.43
C GLU A 177 4.53 -10.90 5.45
N ALA A 178 5.46 -10.55 4.56
CA ALA A 178 6.80 -11.12 4.56
C ALA A 178 7.54 -10.83 5.87
N ALA A 179 7.45 -9.60 6.38
CA ALA A 179 8.05 -9.20 7.65
C ALA A 179 7.44 -9.94 8.85
N ALA A 180 6.12 -10.13 8.89
CA ALA A 180 5.43 -10.89 9.93
C ALA A 180 5.92 -12.34 9.97
N ARG A 181 6.05 -12.98 8.81
CA ARG A 181 6.59 -14.35 8.71
C ARG A 181 8.05 -14.44 9.18
N ARG A 182 8.88 -13.44 8.86
CA ARG A 182 10.26 -13.35 9.38
C ARG A 182 10.28 -13.25 10.91
N VAL A 183 9.46 -12.38 11.50
CA VAL A 183 9.36 -12.25 12.96
C VAL A 183 9.01 -13.58 13.62
N VAL A 184 8.06 -14.34 13.06
CA VAL A 184 7.72 -15.67 13.60
C VAL A 184 8.89 -16.65 13.48
N ALA A 185 9.60 -16.65 12.35
CA ALA A 185 10.79 -17.49 12.18
C ALA A 185 11.88 -17.14 13.21
N ASP A 186 12.14 -15.85 13.44
CA ASP A 186 13.07 -15.36 14.46
C ASP A 186 12.68 -15.86 15.86
N VAL A 187 11.40 -15.74 16.22
CA VAL A 187 10.87 -16.21 17.50
C VAL A 187 11.08 -17.72 17.66
N VAL A 188 10.78 -18.51 16.63
CA VAL A 188 10.97 -19.97 16.66
C VAL A 188 12.45 -20.32 16.84
N ALA A 189 13.35 -19.65 16.12
CA ALA A 189 14.78 -19.90 16.23
C ALA A 189 15.32 -19.55 17.63
N LEU A 190 14.99 -18.37 18.14
CA LEU A 190 15.43 -17.90 19.46
C LEU A 190 14.85 -18.74 20.61
N ALA A 191 13.57 -19.10 20.53
CA ALA A 191 12.93 -19.95 21.54
C ALA A 191 13.57 -21.34 21.58
N ARG A 192 13.90 -21.93 20.41
CA ARG A 192 14.58 -23.22 20.34
C ARG A 192 16.03 -23.16 20.82
N GLY A 193 16.74 -22.09 20.48
CA GLY A 193 18.16 -21.92 20.83
C GLY A 193 18.40 -21.60 22.30
N TYR A 194 17.56 -20.75 22.91
CA TYR A 194 17.79 -20.22 24.26
C TYR A 194 16.71 -20.60 25.28
N GLY A 195 15.60 -21.20 24.86
CA GLY A 195 14.49 -21.56 25.75
C GLY A 195 13.65 -20.37 26.23
N TRP A 196 13.82 -19.20 25.62
CA TRP A 196 13.05 -18.00 25.98
C TRP A 196 11.61 -18.07 25.53
N ARG A 197 10.72 -17.39 26.26
CA ARG A 197 9.31 -17.29 25.91
C ARG A 197 9.13 -16.26 24.80
N GLU A 198 8.12 -16.49 23.96
CA GLU A 198 7.74 -15.59 22.87
C GLU A 198 7.60 -14.12 23.34
N ALA A 199 6.93 -13.88 24.46
CA ALA A 199 6.74 -12.54 25.00
C ALA A 199 8.07 -11.84 25.33
N ASP A 200 9.06 -12.58 25.86
CA ASP A 200 10.37 -12.02 26.21
C ASP A 200 11.16 -11.70 24.92
N ILE A 201 11.00 -12.49 23.86
CA ILE A 201 11.63 -12.28 22.54
C ILE A 201 11.00 -11.08 21.81
N LEU A 202 9.66 -11.00 21.76
CA LEU A 202 8.95 -9.92 21.09
C LEU A 202 9.14 -8.57 21.78
N ALA A 203 9.42 -8.55 23.09
CA ALA A 203 9.78 -7.36 23.84
C ALA A 203 11.18 -6.81 23.47
N MET A 204 12.04 -7.60 22.83
CA MET A 204 13.34 -7.14 22.36
C MET A 204 13.20 -6.32 21.07
N SER A 205 14.11 -5.36 20.86
CA SER A 205 14.23 -4.69 19.56
C SER A 205 14.65 -5.67 18.46
N ALA A 206 14.28 -5.38 17.22
CA ALA A 206 14.71 -6.16 16.06
C ALA A 206 16.24 -6.31 16.00
N LEU A 207 16.98 -5.22 16.28
CA LEU A 207 18.44 -5.24 16.37
C LEU A 207 18.94 -6.25 17.40
N ARG A 208 18.38 -6.24 18.62
CA ARG A 208 18.82 -7.17 19.68
C ARG A 208 18.50 -8.62 19.32
N ARG A 209 17.34 -8.91 18.73
CA ARG A 209 17.02 -10.25 18.23
C ARG A 209 18.03 -10.72 17.17
N GLY A 210 18.39 -9.84 16.23
CA GLY A 210 19.39 -10.12 15.20
C GLY A 210 20.73 -10.58 15.77
N LEU A 211 21.24 -9.90 16.80
CA LEU A 211 22.49 -10.29 17.47
C LEU A 211 22.46 -11.70 18.08
N TYR A 212 21.30 -12.11 18.60
CA TYR A 212 21.14 -13.46 19.15
C TYR A 212 20.98 -14.52 18.07
N LEU A 213 20.30 -14.19 16.96
CA LEU A 213 20.19 -15.08 15.80
C LEU A 213 21.57 -15.35 15.19
N GLU A 214 22.37 -14.30 14.97
CA GLU A 214 23.75 -14.43 14.49
C GLU A 214 24.60 -15.32 15.41
N ALA A 215 24.39 -15.25 16.73
CA ALA A 215 25.12 -16.08 17.68
C ALA A 215 24.68 -17.56 17.66
N LEU A 216 23.47 -17.89 17.20
CA LEU A 216 23.01 -19.28 17.02
C LEU A 216 23.58 -19.94 15.76
N GLU A 217 23.97 -19.14 14.77
CA GLU A 217 24.51 -19.62 13.48
C GLU A 217 26.02 -19.88 13.51
N ARG A 218 26.69 -19.58 14.62
CA ARG A 218 28.13 -19.78 14.85
C ARG A 218 28.40 -21.06 15.64
#